data_AF-B5GF88-F1
#
_entry.id   AF-B5GF88-F1
#
_cell.length_a   1.000
_cell.length_b   1.000
_cell.length_c   1.000
_cell.angle_alpha   90.00
_cell.angle_beta   90.00
_cell.angle_gamma   90.00
#
_symmetry.space_group_name_H-M   'P 1'
#
loop_
_entity.id
_entity.type
_entity.pdbx_description
1 polymer ?
#
loop_
_entity_poly.entity_id
_entity_poly.type
_entity_poly.pdbx_seq_one_letter_code
_entity_poly.pdbx_strand_id
1 'polypeptide(L)'
;MPLAWLLARTDFPGKALVRSLVLLPMVLPPTVGGVALLLGFGRRGLLGPWLEDTFGIVLPFHTSGAVLAAAFVSMPFLVISLEGTLAGLRPGYEETAASLGASPLRVFRTVTLPLVAPGLAAGAALTWARALGEFGATITFAGNLPGTTQTLPLQVYLLLQDSPEAATSVSLLLLAIAMAVLIGLRGRWTGATPGTRTAFRPRTAAPGTRAARSRSAAVTERRRPGPRFWVPAKPNKAATSPVGVKKRRKRVERAPPGKVPASSPASSPPPGSAKGPRPPPPATASHPARPTTSPRRPMNPSPRTRCTRA
;
A
#
# COMPACT_ATOMS: atom_id res chain seq x y z
N MET A 1 -3.79 5.40 -11.25
CA MET A 1 -2.92 6.06 -12.27
C MET A 1 -3.05 7.58 -12.26
N PRO A 2 -4.19 8.18 -12.64
CA PRO A 2 -4.32 9.65 -12.69
C PRO A 2 -4.01 10.33 -11.36
N LEU A 3 -4.47 9.73 -10.26
CA LEU A 3 -4.21 10.23 -8.92
C LEU A 3 -2.73 10.22 -8.55
N ALA A 4 -2.00 9.13 -8.84
CA ALA A 4 -0.57 9.04 -8.60
C ALA A 4 0.22 10.05 -9.44
N TRP A 5 -0.23 10.28 -10.69
CA TRP A 5 0.33 11.30 -11.56
C TRP A 5 0.12 12.70 -10.99
N LEU A 6 -1.09 13.02 -10.54
CA LEU A 6 -1.42 14.31 -9.90
C LEU A 6 -0.59 14.55 -8.63
N LEU A 7 -0.47 13.54 -7.76
CA LEU A 7 0.34 13.60 -6.54
C LEU A 7 1.84 13.74 -6.83
N ALA A 8 2.33 13.16 -7.92
CA ALA A 8 3.75 13.22 -8.28
C ALA A 8 4.13 14.50 -9.02
N ARG A 9 3.28 15.01 -9.92
CA ARG A 9 3.61 16.08 -10.88
C ARG A 9 3.09 17.46 -10.50
N THR A 10 2.13 17.56 -9.58
CA THR A 10 1.47 18.83 -9.28
C THR A 10 1.60 19.17 -7.80
N ASP A 11 1.92 20.44 -7.50
CA ASP A 11 1.86 20.99 -6.15
C ASP A 11 0.61 21.85 -6.03
N PHE A 12 -0.30 21.44 -5.14
CA PHE A 12 -1.57 22.13 -4.90
C PHE A 12 -1.85 22.19 -3.39
N PRO A 13 -2.56 23.22 -2.91
CA PRO A 13 -2.95 23.31 -1.50
C PRO A 13 -3.83 22.12 -1.13
N GLY A 14 -3.45 21.38 -0.08
CA GLY A 14 -4.15 20.16 0.34
C GLY A 14 -3.57 18.84 -0.19
N LYS A 15 -2.49 18.87 -0.99
CA LYS A 15 -1.77 17.67 -1.44
C LYS A 15 -1.39 16.71 -0.31
N ALA A 16 -0.95 17.25 0.83
CA ALA A 16 -0.62 16.45 2.01
C ALA A 16 -1.84 15.69 2.55
N LEU A 17 -3.01 16.34 2.62
CA LEU A 17 -4.25 15.72 3.06
C LEU A 17 -4.67 14.60 2.10
N VAL A 18 -4.65 14.85 0.79
CA VAL A 18 -4.98 13.83 -0.23
C VAL A 18 -4.04 12.64 -0.09
N ARG A 19 -2.73 12.88 0.04
CA ARG A 19 -1.74 11.82 0.24
C ARG A 19 -2.03 11.03 1.53
N SER A 20 -2.33 11.70 2.64
CA SER A 20 -2.71 11.05 3.89
C SER A 20 -3.96 10.19 3.74
N LEU A 21 -4.99 10.67 3.04
CA LEU A 21 -6.22 9.91 2.78
C LEU A 21 -5.97 8.66 1.93
N VAL A 22 -5.09 8.75 0.93
CA VAL A 22 -4.71 7.60 0.10
C VAL A 22 -3.93 6.55 0.89
N LEU A 23 -3.09 6.98 1.82
CA LEU A 23 -2.28 6.09 2.66
C LEU A 23 -3.04 5.55 3.87
N LEU A 24 -4.16 6.19 4.24
CA LEU A 24 -4.99 5.81 5.37
C LEU A 24 -5.37 4.31 5.41
N PRO A 25 -5.79 3.66 4.30
CA PRO A 25 -6.16 2.24 4.31
C PRO A 25 -5.01 1.31 4.69
N MET A 26 -3.76 1.74 4.48
CA MET A 26 -2.57 0.96 4.82
C MET A 26 -2.25 1.02 6.33
N VAL A 27 -2.63 2.11 7.00
CA VAL A 27 -2.36 2.34 8.43
C VAL A 27 -3.48 1.78 9.30
N LEU A 28 -4.72 1.80 8.80
CA LEU A 28 -5.87 1.27 9.53
C LEU A 28 -5.89 -0.26 9.49
N PRO A 29 -6.35 -0.92 10.57
CA PRO A 29 -6.69 -2.34 10.50
C PRO A 29 -7.73 -2.58 9.38
N PRO A 30 -7.59 -3.63 8.55
CA PRO A 30 -8.48 -3.85 7.42
C PRO A 30 -9.96 -3.94 7.80
N THR A 31 -10.27 -4.54 8.96
CA THR A 31 -11.62 -4.60 9.52
C THR A 31 -12.20 -3.21 9.77
N VAL A 32 -11.40 -2.27 10.28
CA VAL A 32 -11.83 -0.87 10.48
C VAL A 32 -12.07 -0.21 9.13
N GLY A 33 -11.25 -0.50 8.12
CA GLY A 33 -11.49 -0.10 6.73
C GLY A 33 -12.83 -0.61 6.19
N GLY A 34 -13.17 -1.87 6.46
CA GLY A 34 -14.46 -2.46 6.12
C GLY A 34 -15.65 -1.77 6.80
N VAL A 35 -15.53 -1.45 8.09
CA VAL A 35 -16.57 -0.66 8.80
C VAL A 35 -16.69 0.74 8.19
N ALA A 36 -15.58 1.40 7.88
CA ALA A 36 -15.61 2.72 7.24
C ALA A 36 -16.30 2.66 5.86
N LEU A 37 -16.04 1.61 5.07
CA LEU A 37 -16.75 1.37 3.81
C LEU A 37 -18.25 1.11 4.03
N LEU A 38 -18.64 0.42 5.10
CA LEU A 38 -20.05 0.21 5.43
C LEU A 38 -20.73 1.52 5.87
N LEU A 39 -20.05 2.38 6.62
CA LEU A 39 -20.57 3.70 6.98
C LEU A 39 -20.64 4.65 5.79
N GLY A 40 -19.74 4.51 4.81
CA GLY A 40 -19.73 5.29 3.58
C GLY A 40 -20.75 4.81 2.55
N PHE A 41 -20.69 3.54 2.18
CA PHE A 41 -21.44 2.92 1.08
C PHE A 41 -22.52 1.93 1.52
N GLY A 42 -22.75 1.78 2.83
CA GLY A 42 -23.86 1.00 3.36
C GLY A 42 -25.20 1.56 2.94
N ARG A 43 -26.27 0.74 2.98
CA ARG A 43 -27.64 1.15 2.61
C ARG A 43 -28.16 2.36 3.39
N ARG A 44 -27.62 2.60 4.59
CA ARG A 44 -27.90 3.80 5.44
C ARG A 44 -26.65 4.67 5.65
N GLY A 45 -25.64 4.50 4.80
CA GLY A 45 -24.38 5.22 4.87
C GLY A 45 -24.46 6.60 4.22
N LEU A 46 -23.33 7.31 4.20
CA LEU A 46 -23.28 8.68 3.65
C LEU A 46 -23.63 8.74 2.15
N LEU A 47 -23.16 7.78 1.37
CA LEU A 47 -23.28 7.74 -0.08
C LEU A 47 -24.19 6.61 -0.60
N GLY A 48 -24.54 5.65 0.26
CA GLY A 48 -25.36 4.50 -0.15
C GLY A 48 -26.76 4.86 -0.65
N PRO A 49 -27.57 5.64 0.10
CA PRO A 49 -28.91 6.04 -0.35
C PRO A 49 -28.88 6.78 -1.69
N TRP A 50 -27.95 7.73 -1.84
CA TRP A 50 -27.79 8.47 -3.09
C TRP A 50 -27.47 7.55 -4.28
N LEU A 51 -26.63 6.54 -4.07
CA LEU A 51 -26.23 5.60 -5.11
C LEU A 51 -27.37 4.62 -5.47
N GLU A 52 -28.16 4.22 -4.48
CA GLU A 52 -29.36 3.41 -4.66
C GLU A 52 -30.45 4.19 -5.41
N ASP A 53 -30.73 5.42 -4.99
CA ASP A 53 -31.78 6.25 -5.59
C ASP A 53 -31.43 6.70 -7.02
N THR A 54 -30.16 6.97 -7.30
CA THR A 54 -29.73 7.49 -8.61
C THR A 54 -29.40 6.39 -9.61
N PHE A 55 -28.77 5.30 -9.16
CA PHE A 55 -28.25 4.25 -10.04
C PHE A 55 -28.82 2.85 -9.75
N GLY A 56 -29.58 2.67 -8.67
CA GLY A 56 -30.07 1.36 -8.24
C GLY A 56 -28.95 0.43 -7.73
N ILE A 57 -27.80 0.97 -7.33
CA ILE A 57 -26.62 0.16 -6.97
C ILE A 57 -26.51 0.05 -5.45
N VAL A 58 -26.55 -1.19 -4.96
CA VAL A 58 -26.26 -1.55 -3.56
C VAL A 58 -24.94 -2.33 -3.53
N LEU A 59 -23.94 -1.82 -2.82
CA LEU A 59 -22.62 -2.45 -2.72
C LEU A 59 -22.46 -3.48 -1.59
N PRO A 60 -22.98 -3.24 -0.37
CA PRO A 60 -22.84 -4.20 0.72
C PRO A 60 -23.42 -5.55 0.32
N PHE A 61 -22.76 -6.63 0.75
CA PHE A 61 -23.16 -8.01 0.46
C PHE A 61 -23.20 -8.41 -1.03
N HIS A 62 -22.64 -7.59 -1.93
CA HIS A 62 -22.49 -7.89 -3.34
C HIS A 62 -21.02 -8.07 -3.74
N THR A 63 -20.79 -8.78 -4.86
CA THR A 63 -19.44 -8.96 -5.44
C THR A 63 -18.78 -7.62 -5.78
N SER A 64 -19.56 -6.63 -6.24
CA SER A 64 -19.07 -5.26 -6.46
C SER A 64 -18.53 -4.61 -5.18
N GLY A 65 -19.16 -4.88 -4.03
CA GLY A 65 -18.68 -4.46 -2.72
C GLY A 65 -17.36 -5.13 -2.33
N ALA A 66 -17.20 -6.43 -2.63
CA ALA A 66 -15.94 -7.13 -2.40
C ALA A 66 -14.80 -6.54 -3.26
N VAL A 67 -15.08 -6.22 -4.53
CA VAL A 67 -14.13 -5.54 -5.42
C VAL A 67 -13.77 -4.15 -4.87
N LEU A 68 -14.75 -3.37 -4.39
CA LEU A 68 -14.49 -2.07 -3.80
C LEU A 68 -13.62 -2.17 -2.53
N ALA A 69 -13.89 -3.13 -1.65
CA ALA A 69 -13.09 -3.38 -0.46
C ALA A 69 -11.63 -3.73 -0.81
N ALA A 70 -11.44 -4.67 -1.74
CA ALA A 70 -10.12 -5.04 -2.22
C ALA A 70 -9.40 -3.85 -2.88
N ALA A 71 -10.10 -3.05 -3.70
CA ALA A 71 -9.55 -1.85 -4.31
C ALA A 71 -9.14 -0.80 -3.28
N PHE A 72 -9.99 -0.51 -2.29
CA PHE A 72 -9.72 0.44 -1.21
C PHE A 72 -8.45 0.08 -0.44
N VAL A 73 -8.29 -1.20 -0.06
CA VAL A 73 -7.13 -1.62 0.74
C VAL A 73 -5.84 -1.76 -0.10
N SER A 74 -5.98 -2.11 -1.38
CA SER A 74 -4.85 -2.30 -2.30
C SER A 74 -4.37 -1.01 -2.98
N MET A 75 -5.23 -0.01 -3.14
CA MET A 75 -4.96 1.29 -3.77
C MET A 75 -3.64 1.96 -3.35
N PRO A 76 -3.28 2.09 -2.05
CA PRO A 76 -2.05 2.75 -1.64
C PRO A 76 -0.79 2.14 -2.28
N PHE A 77 -0.78 0.82 -2.50
CA PHE A 77 0.37 0.12 -3.10
C PHE A 77 0.61 0.57 -4.53
N LEU A 78 -0.46 0.72 -5.32
CA LEU A 78 -0.38 1.23 -6.69
C LEU A 78 0.12 2.68 -6.69
N VAL A 79 -0.42 3.51 -5.79
CA VAL A 79 -0.09 4.94 -5.75
C VAL A 79 1.37 5.15 -5.36
N ILE A 80 1.86 4.50 -4.30
CA ILE A 80 3.25 4.62 -3.85
C ILE A 80 4.22 4.14 -4.93
N SER A 81 3.94 2.99 -5.55
CA SER A 81 4.80 2.44 -6.60
C SER A 81 4.91 3.39 -7.80
N LEU A 82 3.79 4.00 -8.19
CA LEU A 82 3.75 4.93 -9.31
C LEU A 82 4.32 6.30 -8.99
N GLU A 83 4.08 6.83 -7.80
CA GLU A 83 4.73 8.06 -7.33
C GLU A 83 6.26 7.88 -7.35
N GLY A 84 6.77 6.73 -6.87
CA GLY A 84 8.20 6.42 -6.93
C GLY A 84 8.74 6.31 -8.36
N THR A 85 7.99 5.66 -9.25
CA THR A 85 8.35 5.56 -10.67
C THR A 85 8.41 6.94 -11.34
N LEU A 86 7.39 7.77 -11.11
CA LEU A 86 7.29 9.11 -11.69
C LEU A 86 8.33 10.08 -11.12
N ALA A 87 8.66 9.97 -9.83
CA ALA A 87 9.70 10.77 -9.20
C ALA A 87 11.09 10.51 -9.80
N GLY A 88 11.34 9.29 -10.29
CA GLY A 88 12.57 8.94 -11.00
C GLY A 88 12.64 9.46 -12.45
N LEU A 89 11.52 9.89 -13.04
CA LEU A 89 11.45 10.34 -14.44
C LEU A 89 11.59 11.86 -14.55
N ARG A 90 12.61 12.31 -15.29
CA ARG A 90 12.78 13.74 -15.61
C ARG A 90 11.61 14.26 -16.46
N PRO A 91 11.02 15.44 -16.15
CA PRO A 91 9.90 16.00 -16.91
C PRO A 91 10.21 16.38 -18.37
N GLY A 92 11.49 16.50 -18.73
CA GLY A 92 11.90 17.07 -20.03
C GLY A 92 11.32 16.42 -21.28
N TYR A 93 10.98 15.11 -21.24
CA TYR A 93 10.31 14.46 -22.37
C TYR A 93 8.87 14.96 -22.58
N GLU A 94 8.15 15.24 -21.49
CA GLU A 94 6.78 15.76 -21.55
C GLU A 94 6.78 17.22 -22.02
N GLU A 95 7.73 18.03 -21.54
CA GLU A 95 7.93 19.43 -21.93
C GLU A 95 8.34 19.58 -23.40
N THR A 96 9.23 18.70 -23.89
CA THR A 96 9.66 18.71 -25.30
C THR A 96 8.49 18.36 -26.23
N ALA A 97 7.71 17.33 -25.88
CA ALA A 97 6.54 16.94 -26.66
C ALA A 97 5.47 18.05 -26.67
N ALA A 98 5.24 18.72 -25.54
CA ALA A 98 4.34 19.87 -25.46
C ALA A 98 4.83 21.04 -26.33
N SER A 99 6.14 21.31 -26.34
CA SER A 99 6.76 22.36 -27.16
C SER A 99 6.66 22.10 -28.68
N LEU A 100 6.56 20.82 -29.08
CA LEU A 100 6.28 20.40 -30.46
C LEU A 100 4.78 20.47 -30.82
N GLY A 101 3.93 21.03 -29.96
CA GLY A 101 2.49 21.20 -30.19
C GLY A 101 1.65 19.95 -29.87
N ALA A 102 2.19 18.96 -29.15
CA ALA A 102 1.39 17.81 -28.73
C ALA A 102 0.37 18.19 -27.64
N SER A 103 -0.90 17.85 -27.86
CA SER A 103 -1.94 18.01 -26.84
C SER A 103 -1.64 17.19 -25.56
N PRO A 104 -2.12 17.58 -24.37
CA PRO A 104 -1.83 16.88 -23.10
C PRO A 104 -2.18 15.39 -23.12
N LEU A 105 -3.30 15.01 -23.75
CA LEU A 105 -3.70 13.61 -23.88
C LEU A 105 -2.75 12.80 -24.78
N ARG A 106 -2.22 13.44 -25.83
CA ARG A 106 -1.22 12.83 -26.71
C ARG A 106 0.08 12.62 -25.93
N VAL A 107 0.58 13.65 -25.23
CA VAL A 107 1.78 13.55 -24.37
C VAL A 107 1.64 12.42 -23.35
N PHE A 108 0.49 12.35 -22.67
CA PHE A 108 0.22 11.28 -21.71
C PHE A 108 0.29 9.89 -22.34
N ARG A 109 -0.37 9.67 -23.48
CA ARG A 109 -0.45 8.35 -24.11
C ARG A 109 0.84 7.92 -24.82
N THR A 110 1.57 8.86 -25.43
CA THR A 110 2.74 8.54 -26.26
C THR A 110 4.06 8.68 -25.51
N VAL A 111 4.11 9.47 -24.44
CA VAL A 111 5.35 9.74 -23.68
C VAL A 111 5.23 9.19 -22.26
N THR A 112 4.30 9.72 -21.46
CA THR A 112 4.23 9.38 -20.04
C THR A 112 3.90 7.91 -19.82
N LEU A 113 2.83 7.40 -20.46
CA LEU A 113 2.33 6.04 -20.24
C LEU A 113 3.36 4.96 -20.61
N PRO A 114 4.06 4.99 -21.76
CA PRO A 114 5.12 4.03 -22.07
C PRO A 114 6.32 4.12 -21.12
N LEU A 115 6.70 5.33 -20.68
CA LEU A 115 7.79 5.53 -19.73
C LEU A 115 7.48 4.95 -18.35
N VAL A 116 6.23 5.07 -17.88
CA VAL A 116 5.81 4.50 -16.59
C VAL A 116 5.31 3.06 -16.70
N ALA A 117 5.13 2.50 -17.91
CA ALA A 117 4.53 1.18 -18.09
C ALA A 117 5.23 0.05 -17.32
N PRO A 118 6.58 -0.04 -17.27
CA PRO A 118 7.25 -1.05 -16.46
C PRO A 118 6.96 -0.90 -14.95
N GLY A 119 6.96 0.34 -14.45
CA GLY A 119 6.60 0.65 -13.06
C GLY A 119 5.12 0.41 -12.76
N LEU A 120 4.23 0.68 -13.72
CA LEU A 120 2.82 0.35 -13.63
C LEU A 120 2.61 -1.16 -13.56
N ALA A 121 3.31 -1.95 -14.38
CA ALA A 121 3.20 -3.40 -14.35
C ALA A 121 3.66 -3.96 -13.00
N ALA A 122 4.79 -3.47 -12.47
CA ALA A 122 5.29 -3.85 -11.14
C ALA A 122 4.31 -3.44 -10.02
N GLY A 123 3.82 -2.20 -10.04
CA GLY A 123 2.85 -1.69 -9.08
C GLY A 123 1.50 -2.40 -9.14
N ALA A 124 1.03 -2.73 -10.35
CA ALA A 124 -0.20 -3.51 -10.55
C ALA A 124 -0.05 -4.94 -10.02
N ALA A 125 1.09 -5.59 -10.25
CA ALA A 125 1.36 -6.91 -9.69
C ALA A 125 1.36 -6.89 -8.15
N LEU A 126 2.00 -5.89 -7.53
CA LEU A 126 1.99 -5.72 -6.08
C LEU A 126 0.59 -5.46 -5.52
N THR A 127 -0.17 -4.60 -6.20
CA THR A 127 -1.56 -4.27 -5.85
C THR A 127 -2.47 -5.49 -5.95
N TRP A 128 -2.31 -6.28 -7.01
CA TRP A 128 -3.03 -7.53 -7.21
C TRP A 128 -2.70 -8.56 -6.13
N ALA A 129 -1.41 -8.76 -5.84
CA ALA A 129 -0.97 -9.63 -4.76
C ALA A 129 -1.56 -9.21 -3.41
N ARG A 130 -1.60 -7.90 -3.13
CA ARG A 130 -2.25 -7.37 -1.93
C ARG A 130 -3.75 -7.63 -1.92
N ALA A 131 -4.44 -7.43 -3.04
CA ALA A 131 -5.88 -7.64 -3.16
C ALA A 131 -6.28 -9.11 -2.94
N LEU A 132 -5.46 -10.07 -3.42
CA LEU A 132 -5.71 -11.51 -3.21
C LEU A 132 -5.69 -11.91 -1.73
N GLY A 133 -4.85 -11.27 -0.93
CA GLY A 133 -4.75 -11.51 0.51
C GLY A 133 -5.78 -10.73 1.34
N GLU A 134 -6.70 -10.00 0.71
CA GLU A 134 -7.67 -9.20 1.45
C GLU A 134 -8.78 -10.05 2.07
N PHE A 135 -8.99 -9.86 3.37
CA PHE A 135 -9.94 -10.61 4.17
C PHE A 135 -10.79 -9.68 5.04
N GLY A 136 -10.14 -8.81 5.84
CA GLY A 136 -10.81 -8.07 6.92
C GLY A 136 -11.79 -7.01 6.43
N ALA A 137 -11.46 -6.27 5.37
CA ALA A 137 -12.40 -5.32 4.79
C ALA A 137 -13.57 -6.03 4.09
N THR A 138 -13.26 -7.11 3.35
CA THR A 138 -14.24 -7.89 2.60
C THR A 138 -15.28 -8.54 3.50
N ILE A 139 -14.86 -9.26 4.55
CA ILE A 139 -15.81 -9.94 5.47
C ILE A 139 -16.75 -8.95 6.16
N THR A 140 -16.27 -7.74 6.45
CA THR A 140 -17.03 -6.71 7.16
C THR A 140 -18.01 -5.97 6.24
N PHE A 141 -17.62 -5.72 4.99
CA PHE A 141 -18.40 -4.91 4.04
C PHE A 141 -19.23 -5.75 3.05
N ALA A 142 -18.61 -6.78 2.47
CA ALA A 142 -19.23 -7.66 1.48
C ALA A 142 -19.74 -8.98 2.08
N GLY A 143 -19.45 -9.24 3.35
CA GLY A 143 -19.84 -10.48 4.01
C GLY A 143 -19.15 -11.71 3.46
N ASN A 144 -19.71 -12.88 3.76
CA ASN A 144 -19.25 -14.17 3.30
C ASN A 144 -20.43 -15.00 2.78
N LEU A 145 -20.88 -14.70 1.57
CA LEU A 145 -21.97 -15.41 0.93
C LEU A 145 -21.39 -16.48 -0.01
N PRO A 146 -21.61 -17.79 0.25
CA PRO A 146 -21.14 -18.85 -0.62
C PRO A 146 -21.64 -18.66 -2.06
N GLY A 147 -20.72 -18.82 -3.02
CA GLY A 147 -21.03 -18.63 -4.45
C GLY A 147 -21.22 -17.18 -4.91
N THR A 148 -21.04 -16.17 -4.04
CA THR A 148 -21.21 -14.75 -4.43
C THR A 148 -20.08 -13.84 -3.94
N THR A 149 -19.82 -13.79 -2.63
CA THR A 149 -18.80 -12.91 -2.03
C THR A 149 -17.71 -13.67 -1.26
N GLN A 150 -17.84 -14.99 -1.16
CA GLN A 150 -16.86 -15.85 -0.53
C GLN A 150 -15.55 -15.87 -1.33
N THR A 151 -14.47 -15.39 -0.71
CA THR A 151 -13.11 -15.41 -1.28
C THR A 151 -12.31 -16.61 -0.76
N LEU A 152 -11.20 -16.94 -1.41
CA LEU A 152 -10.32 -18.03 -0.95
C LEU A 152 -9.84 -17.84 0.50
N PRO A 153 -9.39 -16.64 0.95
CA PRO A 153 -9.04 -16.42 2.36
C PRO A 153 -10.21 -16.68 3.32
N LEU A 154 -11.43 -16.30 2.94
CA LEU A 154 -12.63 -16.55 3.73
C LEU A 154 -12.95 -18.04 3.84
N GLN A 155 -12.79 -18.78 2.75
CA GLN A 155 -12.97 -20.24 2.75
C GLN A 155 -11.95 -20.93 3.66
N VAL A 156 -10.68 -20.53 3.61
CA VAL A 156 -9.64 -21.08 4.49
C VAL A 156 -9.95 -20.78 5.96
N TYR A 157 -10.43 -19.57 6.26
CA TYR A 157 -10.84 -19.20 7.62
C TYR A 157 -11.98 -20.08 8.14
N LEU A 158 -13.02 -20.34 7.33
CA LEU A 158 -14.09 -21.25 7.72
C LEU A 158 -13.59 -22.67 7.94
N LEU A 159 -12.77 -23.19 7.02
CA LEU A 159 -12.17 -24.52 7.16
C LEU A 159 -11.32 -24.63 8.43
N LEU A 160 -10.67 -23.55 8.86
CA LEU A 160 -9.88 -23.54 10.10
C LEU A 160 -10.78 -23.68 11.34
N GLN A 161 -12.01 -23.16 11.29
CA GLN A 161 -12.99 -23.28 12.36
C GLN A 161 -13.66 -24.66 12.39
N ASP A 162 -13.97 -25.22 11.22
CA ASP A 162 -14.70 -26.48 11.10
C ASP A 162 -13.79 -27.72 11.14
N SER A 163 -12.64 -27.67 10.46
CA SER A 163 -11.74 -28.81 10.25
C SER A 163 -10.28 -28.37 10.09
N PRO A 164 -9.51 -28.24 11.18
CA PRO A 164 -8.13 -27.71 11.14
C PRO A 164 -7.19 -28.48 10.20
N GLU A 165 -7.41 -29.79 10.05
CA GLU A 165 -6.62 -30.65 9.14
C GLU A 165 -6.81 -30.23 7.67
N ALA A 166 -8.05 -29.98 7.24
CA ALA A 166 -8.34 -29.54 5.87
C ALA A 166 -7.82 -28.12 5.60
N ALA A 167 -7.91 -27.21 6.60
CA ALA A 167 -7.34 -25.86 6.50
C ALA A 167 -5.82 -25.88 6.30
N THR A 168 -5.14 -26.82 6.97
CA THR A 168 -3.69 -27.00 6.85
C THR A 168 -3.32 -27.43 5.42
N SER A 169 -4.04 -28.39 4.85
CA SER A 169 -3.79 -28.85 3.47
C SER A 169 -3.98 -27.73 2.43
N VAL A 170 -5.08 -26.97 2.54
CA VAL A 170 -5.36 -25.84 1.61
C VAL A 170 -4.32 -24.72 1.79
N SER A 171 -3.93 -24.41 3.03
CA SER A 171 -2.90 -23.40 3.31
C SER A 171 -1.54 -23.78 2.74
N LEU A 172 -1.13 -25.05 2.89
CA LEU A 172 0.11 -25.57 2.29
C LEU A 172 0.08 -25.53 0.76
N LEU A 173 -1.05 -25.88 0.15
CA LEU A 173 -1.23 -25.79 -1.30
C LEU A 173 -1.08 -24.35 -1.79
N LEU A 174 -1.75 -23.39 -1.14
CA LEU A 174 -1.65 -21.97 -1.48
C LEU A 174 -0.22 -21.44 -1.28
N LEU A 175 0.46 -21.85 -0.21
CA LEU A 175 1.86 -21.50 0.04
C LEU A 175 2.78 -22.05 -1.05
N ALA A 176 2.59 -23.30 -1.46
CA ALA A 176 3.37 -23.92 -2.53
C ALA A 176 3.16 -23.19 -3.87
N ILE A 177 1.92 -22.84 -4.22
CA ILE A 177 1.60 -22.07 -5.42
C ILE A 177 2.25 -20.69 -5.36
N ALA A 178 2.13 -19.97 -4.24
CA ALA A 178 2.74 -18.66 -4.06
C ALA A 178 4.27 -18.72 -4.21
N MET A 179 4.92 -19.75 -3.62
CA MET A 179 6.36 -19.98 -3.74
C MET A 179 6.77 -20.29 -5.19
N ALA A 180 6.04 -21.16 -5.88
CA ALA A 180 6.28 -21.50 -7.28
C ALA A 180 6.17 -20.26 -8.19
N VAL A 181 5.14 -19.44 -7.98
CA VAL A 181 4.95 -18.17 -8.71
C VAL A 181 6.12 -17.22 -8.43
N LEU A 182 6.53 -17.07 -7.16
CA LEU A 182 7.62 -16.17 -6.79
C LEU A 182 8.97 -16.60 -7.40
N ILE A 183 9.29 -17.89 -7.35
CA ILE A 183 10.50 -18.46 -7.96
C ILE A 183 10.45 -18.29 -9.48
N GLY A 184 9.31 -18.58 -10.12
CA GLY A 184 9.11 -18.40 -11.55
C GLY A 184 9.08 -16.93 -12.02
N LEU A 185 8.79 -15.98 -11.13
CA LEU A 185 8.88 -14.54 -11.41
C LEU A 185 10.30 -13.99 -11.19
N ARG A 186 11.06 -14.56 -10.25
CA ARG A 186 12.40 -14.09 -9.92
C ARG A 186 13.32 -14.07 -11.15
N GLY A 187 13.31 -15.13 -11.96
CA GLY A 187 14.14 -15.23 -13.17
C GLY A 187 13.84 -14.19 -14.26
N ARG A 188 12.63 -13.65 -14.31
CA ARG A 188 12.21 -12.62 -15.30
C ARG A 188 12.41 -11.18 -14.80
N TRP A 189 12.44 -10.96 -13.48
CA TRP A 189 12.70 -9.63 -12.90
C TRP A 189 14.20 -9.33 -12.76
N THR A 190 15.04 -10.35 -12.53
CA THR A 190 16.50 -10.17 -12.42
C THR A 190 17.23 -10.13 -13.77
N GLY A 191 16.54 -10.38 -14.88
CA GLY A 191 17.12 -10.39 -16.23
C GLY A 191 17.14 -9.04 -16.95
N ALA A 192 16.41 -8.04 -16.45
CA ALA A 192 16.41 -6.70 -17.00
C ALA A 192 17.20 -5.77 -16.08
N THR A 193 18.53 -5.80 -16.20
CA THR A 193 19.38 -4.69 -15.73
C THR A 193 19.26 -3.57 -16.76
N PRO A 194 18.47 -2.50 -16.53
CA PRO A 194 18.36 -1.43 -17.50
C PRO A 194 19.62 -0.57 -17.35
N GLY A 195 20.47 -0.62 -18.36
CA GLY A 195 21.54 0.35 -18.55
C GLY A 195 22.79 0.06 -17.73
N THR A 196 23.62 -0.84 -18.26
CA THR A 196 25.06 -0.58 -18.27
C THR A 196 25.22 0.82 -18.87
N ARG A 197 25.40 1.82 -18.01
CA ARG A 197 25.84 3.16 -18.40
C ARG A 197 27.06 2.94 -19.28
N THR A 198 26.90 3.11 -20.59
CA THR A 198 28.01 3.36 -21.49
C THR A 198 28.69 4.58 -20.93
N ALA A 199 29.76 4.34 -20.17
CA ALA A 199 30.62 5.38 -19.67
C ALA A 199 31.04 6.19 -20.89
N PHE A 200 30.53 7.41 -21.00
CA PHE A 200 31.08 8.39 -21.92
C PHE A 200 32.52 8.61 -21.46
N ARG A 201 33.43 7.86 -22.09
CA ARG A 201 34.86 7.99 -21.89
C ARG A 201 35.22 9.35 -22.50
N PRO A 202 35.61 10.36 -21.71
CA PRO A 202 36.13 11.58 -22.28
C PRO A 202 37.33 11.15 -23.11
N ARG A 203 37.34 11.53 -24.40
CA ARG A 203 38.49 11.31 -25.27
C ARG A 203 39.62 12.16 -24.71
N THR A 204 40.42 11.61 -23.80
CA THR A 204 41.69 12.18 -23.38
C THR A 204 42.52 12.37 -24.65
N ALA A 205 42.68 13.62 -25.06
CA ALA A 205 43.59 13.98 -26.13
C ALA A 205 44.97 13.43 -25.78
N ALA A 206 45.55 12.66 -26.70
CA ALA A 206 46.86 12.07 -26.54
C ALA A 206 47.93 13.17 -26.36
N PRO A 207 48.90 13.01 -25.46
CA PRO A 207 50.07 13.87 -25.40
C PRO A 207 51.11 13.36 -26.41
N GLY A 208 51.45 14.19 -27.41
CA GLY A 208 52.42 13.79 -28.42
C GLY A 208 52.82 14.91 -29.39
N THR A 209 53.75 15.76 -28.93
CA THR A 209 54.86 16.33 -29.72
C THR A 209 54.58 16.92 -31.11
N ARG A 210 54.76 18.24 -31.26
CA ARG A 210 55.92 18.79 -31.99
C ARG A 210 56.09 20.30 -31.75
N ALA A 211 57.37 20.66 -31.65
CA ALA A 211 57.90 21.98 -31.41
C ALA A 211 57.78 22.95 -32.60
N ALA A 212 57.99 24.23 -32.25
CA ALA A 212 58.68 25.27 -33.01
C ALA A 212 57.99 25.90 -34.24
N ARG A 213 57.54 27.15 -34.06
CA ARG A 213 58.08 28.40 -34.70
C ARG A 213 57.07 29.53 -34.46
N SER A 214 57.39 30.50 -33.61
CA SER A 214 58.12 31.76 -33.90
C SER A 214 57.28 32.83 -34.62
N ARG A 215 57.33 34.03 -34.03
CA ARG A 215 56.92 35.36 -34.52
C ARG A 215 55.45 35.69 -34.29
N SER A 216 55.05 36.90 -33.94
CA SER A 216 55.69 38.14 -33.49
C SER A 216 54.55 39.15 -33.49
N ALA A 217 54.21 39.76 -32.36
CA ALA A 217 53.62 41.10 -32.33
C ALA A 217 53.55 41.56 -30.88
N ALA A 218 54.51 42.41 -30.53
CA ALA A 218 54.50 43.21 -29.33
C ALA A 218 53.27 44.14 -29.36
N VAL A 219 52.50 44.13 -28.28
CA VAL A 219 51.61 45.24 -27.93
C VAL A 219 52.16 45.86 -26.65
N THR A 220 52.65 47.08 -26.84
CA THR A 220 53.32 47.92 -25.87
C THR A 220 52.26 48.69 -25.06
N GLU A 221 51.80 48.14 -23.94
CA GLU A 221 50.93 48.86 -23.00
C GLU A 221 51.80 49.72 -22.07
N ARG A 222 51.70 51.04 -22.23
CA ARG A 222 52.41 52.06 -21.45
C ARG A 222 52.04 51.99 -19.97
N ARG A 223 53.07 51.90 -19.12
CA ARG A 223 53.02 52.28 -17.70
C ARG A 223 52.57 53.74 -17.51
N ARG A 224 51.66 53.97 -16.58
CA ARG A 224 51.56 55.22 -15.80
C ARG A 224 51.47 54.90 -14.29
N PRO A 225 51.98 55.78 -13.42
CA PRO A 225 52.47 55.42 -12.09
C PRO A 225 51.36 55.41 -11.03
N GLY A 226 51.54 54.59 -9.98
CA GLY A 226 50.73 54.62 -8.76
C GLY A 226 50.87 55.94 -8.00
N PRO A 227 50.01 56.19 -6.99
CA PRO A 227 50.49 55.86 -5.65
C PRO A 227 49.40 55.45 -4.63
N ARG A 228 49.90 54.99 -3.47
CA ARG A 228 49.31 54.95 -2.12
C ARG A 228 48.46 53.73 -1.73
N PHE A 229 49.20 52.82 -1.09
CA PHE A 229 48.74 51.90 -0.04
C PHE A 229 47.79 52.59 0.95
N TRP A 230 46.65 51.93 1.22
CA TRP A 230 45.85 52.17 2.41
C TRP A 230 45.54 50.83 3.07
N VAL A 231 46.08 50.64 4.27
CA VAL A 231 45.85 49.48 5.15
C VAL A 231 44.79 49.89 6.18
N PRO A 232 43.65 49.22 6.30
CA PRO A 232 42.71 49.55 7.37
C PRO A 232 43.18 48.93 8.69
N ALA A 233 43.39 49.80 9.68
CA ALA A 233 43.65 49.45 11.07
C ALA A 233 42.40 48.85 11.73
N LYS A 234 42.61 47.87 12.62
CA LYS A 234 41.57 47.30 13.50
C LYS A 234 41.10 48.35 14.51
N PRO A 235 39.79 48.52 14.76
CA PRO A 235 39.31 49.18 15.96
C PRO A 235 39.11 48.15 17.08
N ASN A 236 39.78 48.37 18.21
CA ASN A 236 39.50 47.69 19.47
C ASN A 236 38.35 48.37 20.21
N LYS A 237 37.69 47.59 21.05
CA LYS A 237 36.43 47.80 21.76
C LYS A 237 36.43 48.99 22.72
N ALA A 238 35.28 49.69 22.82
CA ALA A 238 34.74 50.15 24.11
C ALA A 238 33.25 50.53 24.02
N ALA A 239 32.48 49.97 24.96
CA ALA A 239 31.27 50.50 25.59
C ALA A 239 30.07 50.96 24.73
N THR A 240 29.01 50.15 24.71
CA THR A 240 27.70 50.51 25.29
C THR A 240 26.73 49.32 25.20
N SER A 241 26.08 49.04 26.34
CA SER A 241 25.18 47.91 26.59
C SER A 241 23.89 47.96 25.76
N PRO A 242 23.25 46.80 25.49
CA PRO A 242 21.80 46.77 25.33
C PRO A 242 21.13 45.94 26.43
N VAL A 243 20.03 46.53 26.90
CA VAL A 243 18.98 45.99 27.75
C VAL A 243 18.45 44.67 27.21
N GLY A 244 18.23 43.71 28.11
CA GLY A 244 17.85 42.35 27.79
C GLY A 244 16.33 42.11 27.68
N VAL A 245 15.97 41.09 26.90
CA VAL A 245 14.78 40.26 27.12
C VAL A 245 15.17 38.79 26.93
N LYS A 246 14.85 37.99 27.94
CA LYS A 246 15.36 36.64 28.24
C LYS A 246 14.77 35.56 27.33
N LYS A 247 15.63 34.79 26.64
CA LYS A 247 15.30 33.45 26.11
C LYS A 247 15.58 32.40 27.19
N ARG A 248 14.52 31.76 27.71
CA ARG A 248 14.58 30.59 28.60
C ARG A 248 15.13 29.38 27.83
N ARG A 249 16.37 28.97 28.12
CA ARG A 249 16.87 27.62 27.84
C ARG A 249 16.77 26.79 29.13
N LYS A 250 15.97 25.71 29.11
CA LYS A 250 16.00 24.67 30.15
C LYS A 250 17.31 23.90 30.01
N ARG A 251 18.21 24.05 30.98
CA ARG A 251 19.38 23.18 31.17
C ARG A 251 19.09 22.29 32.36
N VAL A 252 19.27 20.99 32.13
CA VAL A 252 19.22 19.91 33.12
C VAL A 252 20.40 20.08 34.07
N GLU A 253 20.13 20.14 35.37
CA GLU A 253 21.14 20.19 36.42
C GLU A 253 21.13 18.85 37.17
N ARG A 254 22.32 18.24 37.25
CA ARG A 254 22.60 17.02 38.02
C ARG A 254 22.83 17.42 39.48
N ALA A 255 22.24 16.66 40.40
CA ALA A 255 22.51 16.73 41.84
C ALA A 255 23.31 15.48 42.31
N PRO A 256 24.01 15.53 43.46
CA PRO A 256 25.12 14.64 43.82
C PRO A 256 24.69 13.34 44.53
N PRO A 257 25.60 12.34 44.73
CA PRO A 257 25.25 11.03 45.25
C PRO A 257 25.35 10.98 46.79
N GLY A 258 24.46 10.24 47.45
CA GLY A 258 24.61 9.96 48.87
C GLY A 258 23.49 9.15 49.52
N LYS A 259 23.83 7.89 49.83
CA LYS A 259 23.33 7.02 50.91
C LYS A 259 22.00 6.28 50.74
N VAL A 260 22.16 4.98 50.48
CA VAL A 260 21.18 3.89 50.67
C VAL A 260 21.05 3.58 52.17
N PRO A 261 19.86 3.21 52.64
CA PRO A 261 19.77 2.17 53.66
C PRO A 261 18.95 0.98 53.19
N ALA A 262 19.49 -0.21 53.48
CA ALA A 262 18.84 -1.48 53.37
C ALA A 262 17.91 -1.73 54.57
N SER A 263 16.77 -2.38 54.35
CA SER A 263 16.17 -3.36 55.29
C SER A 263 14.99 -4.10 54.65
N SER A 264 15.30 -5.34 54.29
CA SER A 264 14.56 -6.62 54.33
C SER A 264 13.02 -6.75 54.34
N PRO A 265 12.52 -7.95 53.90
CA PRO A 265 11.17 -8.18 53.43
C PRO A 265 10.25 -8.80 54.49
N ALA A 266 8.93 -8.64 54.33
CA ALA A 266 7.93 -9.37 55.10
C ALA A 266 6.90 -10.02 54.16
N SER A 267 6.59 -11.25 54.51
CA SER A 267 5.87 -12.30 53.81
C SER A 267 4.39 -12.40 54.19
N SER A 268 3.60 -13.00 53.28
CA SER A 268 2.36 -13.80 53.50
C SER A 268 1.00 -13.06 53.53
N PRO A 269 -0.15 -13.75 53.34
CA PRO A 269 -0.62 -14.55 52.19
C PRO A 269 -2.10 -14.17 51.78
N PRO A 270 -2.76 -14.79 50.77
CA PRO A 270 -4.12 -14.41 50.35
C PRO A 270 -5.24 -15.24 51.02
N PRO A 271 -6.48 -14.73 51.14
CA PRO A 271 -7.64 -15.57 51.46
C PRO A 271 -8.53 -15.83 50.23
N GLY A 272 -8.76 -17.11 49.95
CA GLY A 272 -10.10 -17.70 49.95
C GLY A 272 -11.15 -17.32 48.90
N SER A 273 -11.33 -18.23 47.94
CA SER A 273 -12.62 -18.88 47.58
C SER A 273 -13.84 -18.03 47.18
N ALA A 274 -14.22 -18.13 45.89
CA ALA A 274 -15.62 -18.17 45.48
C ALA A 274 -15.80 -19.17 44.33
N LYS A 275 -16.39 -20.34 44.66
CA LYS A 275 -16.87 -21.36 43.73
C LYS A 275 -18.01 -20.78 42.90
N GLY A 276 -17.87 -20.72 41.58
CA GLY A 276 -19.00 -20.56 40.67
C GLY A 276 -19.81 -21.85 40.55
N PRO A 277 -21.15 -21.79 40.37
CA PRO A 277 -22.01 -22.97 40.33
C PRO A 277 -21.77 -23.81 39.06
N ARG A 278 -21.78 -25.15 39.23
CA ARG A 278 -21.67 -26.14 38.15
C ARG A 278 -22.88 -26.09 37.20
N PRO A 279 -22.70 -26.38 35.90
CA PRO A 279 -23.83 -26.56 34.98
C PRO A 279 -24.62 -27.85 35.28
N PRO A 280 -25.94 -27.88 35.00
CA PRO A 280 -26.77 -29.07 35.18
C PRO A 280 -26.46 -30.17 34.15
N PRO A 281 -26.69 -31.46 34.48
CA PRO A 281 -26.48 -32.57 33.54
C PRO A 281 -27.54 -32.60 32.42
N PRO A 282 -27.21 -33.12 31.23
CA PRO A 282 -28.14 -33.19 30.10
C PRO A 282 -29.27 -34.18 30.38
N ALA A 283 -30.50 -33.74 30.07
CA ALA A 283 -31.70 -34.54 30.13
C ALA A 283 -31.62 -35.71 29.13
N THR A 284 -31.94 -36.90 29.63
CA THR A 284 -32.19 -38.13 28.88
C THR A 284 -33.31 -37.90 27.85
N ALA A 285 -32.95 -37.91 26.57
CA ALA A 285 -33.91 -37.98 25.47
C ALA A 285 -34.46 -39.40 25.37
N SER A 286 -35.71 -39.55 25.81
CA SER A 286 -36.57 -40.70 25.58
C SER A 286 -36.84 -40.90 24.08
N HIS A 287 -36.76 -42.17 23.66
CA HIS A 287 -37.26 -42.68 22.39
C HIS A 287 -38.67 -42.17 22.06
N PRO A 288 -38.96 -41.97 20.77
CA PRO A 288 -40.26 -42.38 20.24
C PRO A 288 -40.12 -43.49 19.20
N ALA A 289 -41.02 -44.46 19.36
CA ALA A 289 -41.17 -45.67 18.59
C ALA A 289 -41.57 -45.42 17.13
N ARG A 290 -41.16 -46.36 16.27
CA ARG A 290 -41.72 -46.60 14.94
C ARG A 290 -43.23 -46.89 15.02
N PRO A 291 -43.97 -46.55 13.95
CA PRO A 291 -45.06 -47.39 13.50
C PRO A 291 -44.75 -48.01 12.13
N THR A 292 -44.87 -49.34 12.12
CA THR A 292 -45.00 -50.22 10.96
C THR A 292 -46.35 -50.04 10.28
N THR A 293 -46.40 -49.89 8.95
CA THR A 293 -47.57 -50.30 8.15
C THR A 293 -47.16 -50.82 6.77
N SER A 294 -47.76 -51.97 6.45
CA SER A 294 -47.54 -52.92 5.36
C SER A 294 -47.98 -52.43 3.96
N PRO A 295 -47.61 -53.12 2.86
CA PRO A 295 -47.78 -52.66 1.48
C PRO A 295 -49.14 -53.06 0.90
N ARG A 296 -49.71 -52.22 0.01
CA ARG A 296 -50.81 -52.61 -0.90
C ARG A 296 -50.52 -52.11 -2.32
N ARG A 297 -50.28 -53.06 -3.22
CA ARG A 297 -50.58 -52.99 -4.68
C ARG A 297 -51.92 -53.75 -4.88
N PRO A 298 -52.73 -53.49 -5.92
CA PRO A 298 -52.31 -53.64 -7.32
C PRO A 298 -52.82 -52.58 -8.30
N MET A 299 -52.11 -52.46 -9.42
CA MET A 299 -52.44 -51.66 -10.60
C MET A 299 -53.45 -52.40 -11.47
N ASN A 300 -54.52 -51.70 -11.87
CA ASN A 300 -55.50 -52.10 -12.88
C ASN A 300 -54.94 -51.86 -14.30
N PRO A 301 -55.30 -52.66 -15.34
CA PRO A 301 -54.71 -52.59 -16.66
C PRO A 301 -55.51 -51.70 -17.61
N SER A 302 -54.85 -51.17 -18.65
CA SER A 302 -55.52 -50.83 -19.91
C SER A 302 -54.55 -50.84 -21.10
N PRO A 303 -55.08 -51.07 -22.33
CA PRO A 303 -54.34 -51.72 -23.40
C PRO A 303 -54.04 -50.81 -24.61
N ARG A 304 -53.08 -51.28 -25.43
CA ARG A 304 -52.95 -51.16 -26.90
C ARG A 304 -53.07 -49.78 -27.58
N THR A 305 -51.94 -49.34 -28.16
CA THR A 305 -51.76 -48.89 -29.58
C THR A 305 -50.25 -48.71 -29.81
N ARG A 306 -49.50 -49.63 -30.46
CA ARG A 306 -49.29 -49.92 -31.90
C ARG A 306 -48.67 -48.77 -32.71
N CYS A 307 -47.64 -49.12 -33.49
CA CYS A 307 -46.89 -48.38 -34.55
C CYS A 307 -45.83 -47.38 -34.05
N THR A 308 -44.59 -47.30 -34.54
CA THR A 308 -43.87 -47.84 -35.72
C THR A 308 -42.41 -47.36 -35.61
N ARG A 309 -41.39 -48.22 -35.79
CA ARG A 309 -40.21 -48.00 -36.67
C ARG A 309 -39.10 -49.02 -36.41
N ALA A 310 -38.63 -49.58 -37.54
CA ALA A 310 -37.37 -50.25 -37.84
C ALA A 310 -37.07 -51.56 -37.09
#